data_AF-A0A125MGX5-F1
#
_entry.id   AF-A0A125MGX5-F1
#
_cell.length_a   1.000
_cell.length_b   1.000
_cell.length_c   1.000
_cell.angle_alpha   90.00
_cell.angle_beta   90.00
_cell.angle_gamma   90.00
#
_symmetry.space_group_name_H-M   'P 1'
#
loop_
_entity.id
_entity.type
_entity.pdbx_description
1 polymer ?
#
loop_
_entity_poly.entity_id
_entity_poly.type
_entity_poly.pdbx_seq_one_letter_code
_entity_poly.pdbx_strand_id
1 'polypeptide(L)'
;MINFIEKISDYFKRKDHADMAIHAWKSAHEESYADFCKRMDAVGKGNLSVLMDIYQMMRDCTPSEALMLYNWLSDFMNGKDVQNIADQQWAGRYTDIIAQCITNKRLWIGINVKTGTVELLTSPKSELLMVRSETPIEIWNRLPQETRAYLTGQLDVLIRNSKGCYLMSKLERKMVYQSLTYILRIIILSHAVFVGGLMANLYDYVMEKKETLAYCMYYFVVFDHGLSRMAKLLDCLLNNGEVDNGDMILIKSCVAALVTQSIEMGTESKAGWEDAVETCNPEIWKEVMFALRKVKGRRGNRKVVQSLDDILTGDKVHIKQGIRLFLEENTEDISLAYLLKALVKAGMVKASIRYMTFHRAIEQFSQRHYGHDIPQKRYGEIKDMTLNSPQRGSSYTKAKRIIDRWSEYFINNG
;
A
#
# COMPACT_ATOMS: atom_id res chain seq x y z
N MET A 1 -9.06 7.09 13.13
CA MET A 1 -8.32 6.78 11.89
C MET A 1 -9.27 7.08 10.74
N ILE A 2 -8.92 8.03 9.86
CA ILE A 2 -9.78 8.45 8.74
C ILE A 2 -9.68 7.35 7.68
N ASN A 3 -10.77 6.67 7.36
CA ASN A 3 -10.78 5.69 6.30
C ASN A 3 -10.76 6.44 4.96
N PHE A 4 -9.57 6.83 4.50
CA PHE A 4 -9.35 7.58 3.25
C PHE A 4 -9.98 6.87 2.05
N ILE A 5 -10.06 5.53 2.11
CA ILE A 5 -10.73 4.67 1.14
C ILE A 5 -12.23 4.99 1.03
N GLU A 6 -12.92 5.27 2.14
CA GLU A 6 -14.36 5.61 2.14
C GLU A 6 -14.63 6.99 1.54
N LYS A 7 -13.63 7.88 1.54
CA LYS A 7 -13.75 9.23 0.99
C LYS A 7 -13.54 9.32 -0.53
N ILE A 8 -13.06 8.25 -1.17
CA ILE A 8 -12.86 8.20 -2.62
C ILE A 8 -13.93 7.27 -3.21
N SER A 9 -14.99 7.86 -3.78
CA SER A 9 -16.17 7.16 -4.29
C SER A 9 -15.87 6.00 -5.27
N ASP A 10 -14.79 6.11 -6.03
CA ASP A 10 -14.34 5.09 -6.99
C ASP A 10 -13.00 4.45 -6.62
N TYR A 11 -12.62 4.45 -5.33
CA TYR A 11 -11.32 3.92 -4.88
C TYR A 11 -11.07 2.52 -5.40
N PHE A 12 -12.02 1.61 -5.21
CA PHE A 12 -11.85 0.20 -5.61
C PHE A 12 -11.69 0.05 -7.12
N LYS A 13 -12.43 0.82 -7.92
CA LYS A 13 -12.26 0.80 -9.39
C LYS A 13 -10.88 1.32 -9.78
N ARG A 14 -10.44 2.44 -9.20
CA ARG A 14 -9.11 3.03 -9.47
C ARG A 14 -7.99 2.10 -9.06
N LYS A 15 -8.13 1.46 -7.90
CA LYS A 15 -7.22 0.43 -7.42
C LYS A 15 -7.18 -0.76 -8.37
N ASP A 16 -8.33 -1.29 -8.80
CA ASP A 16 -8.37 -2.41 -9.75
C ASP A 16 -7.62 -2.06 -11.06
N HIS A 17 -7.78 -0.84 -11.58
CA HIS A 17 -7.02 -0.38 -12.75
C HIS A 17 -5.52 -0.26 -12.50
N ALA A 18 -5.11 0.30 -11.36
CA ALA A 18 -3.70 0.41 -10.99
C ALA A 18 -3.09 -0.99 -10.81
N ASP A 19 -3.77 -1.88 -10.10
CA ASP A 19 -3.40 -3.28 -9.89
C ASP A 19 -3.16 -3.99 -11.22
N MET A 20 -4.08 -3.85 -12.18
CA MET A 20 -3.94 -4.40 -13.53
C MET A 20 -2.74 -3.82 -14.31
N ALA A 21 -2.53 -2.52 -14.24
CA ALA A 21 -1.41 -1.86 -14.92
C ALA A 21 -0.05 -2.31 -14.34
N ILE A 22 0.04 -2.45 -13.03
CA ILE A 22 1.24 -2.91 -12.33
C ILE A 22 1.55 -4.37 -12.65
N HIS A 23 0.53 -5.24 -12.74
CA HIS A 23 0.73 -6.61 -13.20
C HIS A 23 1.30 -6.66 -14.63
N ALA A 24 0.69 -5.92 -15.56
CA ALA A 24 1.18 -5.86 -16.94
C ALA A 24 2.62 -5.33 -17.03
N TRP A 25 2.94 -4.30 -16.23
CA TRP A 25 4.30 -3.78 -16.13
C TRP A 25 5.28 -4.83 -15.61
N LYS A 26 4.95 -5.55 -14.53
CA LYS A 26 5.82 -6.59 -13.96
C LYS A 26 6.07 -7.70 -14.97
N SER A 27 5.06 -8.13 -15.73
CA SER A 27 5.22 -9.15 -16.78
C SER A 27 6.15 -8.72 -17.90
N ALA A 28 6.25 -7.41 -18.17
CA ALA A 28 7.20 -6.87 -19.15
C ALA A 28 8.60 -6.58 -18.58
N HIS A 29 8.75 -6.54 -17.25
CA HIS A 29 9.99 -6.15 -16.55
C HIS A 29 10.39 -7.20 -15.49
N GLU A 30 10.30 -8.48 -15.84
CA GLU A 30 10.53 -9.58 -14.90
C GLU A 30 11.93 -9.54 -14.28
N GLU A 31 12.96 -9.19 -15.07
CA GLU A 31 14.34 -9.07 -14.58
C GLU A 31 14.49 -7.95 -13.55
N SER A 32 13.89 -6.77 -13.79
CA SER A 32 13.95 -5.64 -12.87
C SER A 32 13.26 -5.97 -11.54
N TYR A 33 12.12 -6.67 -11.59
CA TYR A 33 11.43 -7.10 -10.37
C TYR A 33 12.21 -8.20 -9.63
N ALA A 34 12.80 -9.15 -10.36
CA ALA A 34 13.62 -10.20 -9.77
C ALA A 34 14.87 -9.64 -9.07
N ASP A 35 15.54 -8.64 -9.67
CA ASP A 35 16.65 -7.93 -9.02
C ASP A 35 16.20 -7.21 -7.75
N PHE A 36 15.07 -6.48 -7.81
CA PHE A 36 14.50 -5.83 -6.63
C PHE A 36 14.26 -6.83 -5.48
N CYS A 37 13.61 -7.97 -5.76
CA CYS A 37 13.38 -9.02 -4.77
C CYS A 37 14.68 -9.58 -4.20
N LYS A 38 15.68 -9.84 -5.05
CA LYS A 38 17.01 -10.30 -4.62
C LYS A 38 17.67 -9.30 -3.67
N ARG A 39 17.57 -8.00 -3.95
CA ARG A 39 18.12 -6.95 -3.09
C ARG A 39 17.34 -6.82 -1.78
N MET A 40 16.02 -6.97 -1.80
CA MET A 40 15.19 -7.02 -0.58
C MET A 40 15.56 -8.21 0.32
N ASP A 41 15.76 -9.40 -0.25
CA ASP A 41 16.15 -10.58 0.53
C ASP A 41 17.58 -10.48 1.08
N ALA A 42 18.44 -9.66 0.44
CA ALA A 42 19.79 -9.38 0.91
C ALA A 42 19.84 -8.42 2.12
N VAL A 43 18.74 -7.71 2.45
CA VAL A 43 18.65 -6.82 3.61
C VAL A 43 18.91 -7.57 4.90
N GLY A 44 18.33 -8.77 5.07
CA GLY A 44 18.55 -9.60 6.26
C GLY A 44 20.00 -10.06 6.44
N LYS A 45 20.82 -9.94 5.39
CA LYS A 45 22.27 -10.24 5.39
C LYS A 45 23.13 -8.97 5.51
N GLY A 46 22.53 -7.82 5.81
CA GLY A 46 23.21 -6.54 6.01
C GLY A 46 23.38 -5.68 4.74
N ASN A 47 22.90 -6.12 3.57
CA ASN A 47 22.94 -5.27 2.37
C ASN A 47 21.73 -4.32 2.34
N LEU A 48 21.96 -3.07 2.75
CA LEU A 48 20.91 -2.05 2.86
C LEU A 48 20.70 -1.22 1.58
N SER A 49 21.35 -1.57 0.46
CA SER A 49 21.31 -0.76 -0.78
C SER A 49 19.90 -0.46 -1.26
N VAL A 50 19.02 -1.45 -1.31
CA VAL A 50 17.62 -1.25 -1.72
C VAL A 50 16.85 -0.33 -0.75
N LEU A 51 17.15 -0.39 0.55
CA LEU A 51 16.55 0.52 1.52
C LEU A 51 17.05 1.96 1.33
N MET A 52 18.32 2.13 0.97
CA MET A 52 18.89 3.44 0.63
C MET A 52 18.23 4.01 -0.63
N ASP A 53 17.98 3.20 -1.65
CA ASP A 53 17.27 3.63 -2.86
C ASP A 53 15.83 4.06 -2.54
N ILE A 54 15.12 3.27 -1.72
CA ILE A 54 13.76 3.61 -1.26
C ILE A 54 13.77 4.90 -0.45
N TYR A 55 14.74 5.07 0.44
CA TYR A 55 14.89 6.29 1.24
C TYR A 55 15.15 7.51 0.34
N GLN A 56 16.04 7.37 -0.64
CA GLN A 56 16.36 8.44 -1.57
C GLN A 56 15.13 8.83 -2.42
N MET A 57 14.36 7.84 -2.90
CA MET A 57 13.08 8.11 -3.57
C MET A 57 12.12 8.91 -2.66
N MET A 58 11.96 8.49 -1.40
CA MET A 58 11.09 9.20 -0.46
C MET A 58 11.57 10.62 -0.19
N ARG A 59 12.89 10.83 -0.12
CA ARG A 59 13.51 12.15 0.01
C ARG A 59 13.25 13.02 -1.22
N ASP A 60 13.35 12.46 -2.43
CA ASP A 60 13.07 13.20 -3.67
C ASP A 60 11.59 13.56 -3.82
N CYS A 61 10.70 12.79 -3.19
CA CYS A 61 9.28 13.13 -3.10
C CYS A 61 8.97 14.15 -1.98
N THR A 62 9.90 14.39 -1.06
CA THR A 62 9.66 15.25 0.11
C THR A 62 9.63 16.73 -0.31
N PRO A 63 8.56 17.48 0.01
CA PRO A 63 8.48 18.91 -0.32
C PRO A 63 9.58 19.75 0.33
N SER A 64 9.97 20.84 -0.32
CA SER A 64 11.01 21.74 0.18
C SER A 64 10.74 22.27 1.59
N GLU A 65 9.47 22.56 1.90
CA GLU A 65 9.02 23.04 3.20
C GLU A 65 9.21 22.00 4.31
N ALA A 66 9.10 20.70 3.98
CA ALA A 66 9.39 19.63 4.92
C ALA A 66 10.90 19.52 5.19
N LEU A 67 11.73 19.69 4.17
CA LEU A 67 13.19 19.74 4.33
C LEU A 67 13.62 20.92 5.21
N MET A 68 12.97 22.08 5.11
CA MET A 68 13.20 23.21 6.01
C MET A 68 12.95 22.83 7.47
N LEU A 69 11.83 22.17 7.75
CA LEU A 69 11.50 21.70 9.10
C LEU A 69 12.53 20.68 9.60
N TYR A 70 12.95 19.74 8.75
CA TYR A 70 13.91 18.70 9.14
C TYR A 70 15.30 19.28 9.43
N ASN A 71 15.75 20.26 8.64
CA ASN A 71 16.98 20.98 8.92
C ASN A 71 16.89 21.74 10.24
N TRP A 72 15.78 22.44 10.48
CA TRP A 72 15.53 23.13 11.75
C TRP A 72 15.55 22.17 12.95
N LEU A 73 14.85 21.04 12.86
CA LEU A 73 14.85 20.01 13.89
C LEU A 73 16.26 19.43 14.13
N SER A 74 17.01 19.18 13.05
CA SER A 74 18.38 18.69 13.13
C SER A 74 19.29 19.68 13.86
N ASP A 75 19.24 20.96 13.49
CA ASP A 75 20.03 22.00 14.15
C ASP A 75 19.65 22.14 15.63
N PHE A 76 18.36 22.07 15.95
CA PHE A 76 17.85 22.08 17.33
C PHE A 76 18.35 20.88 18.14
N MET A 77 18.25 19.67 17.60
CA MET A 77 18.69 18.45 18.28
C MET A 77 20.21 18.39 18.46
N ASN A 78 20.97 19.00 17.54
CA ASN A 78 22.42 19.10 17.62
C ASN A 78 22.90 20.25 18.52
N GLY A 79 21.98 20.95 19.21
CA GLY A 79 22.31 22.02 20.15
C GLY A 79 22.97 23.23 19.49
N LYS A 80 22.78 23.41 18.17
CA LYS A 80 23.20 24.64 17.49
C LYS A 80 22.36 25.80 17.99
N ASP A 81 22.88 27.01 17.89
CA ASP A 81 22.10 28.20 18.20
C ASP A 81 21.03 28.39 17.12
N VAL A 82 19.79 28.02 17.47
CA VAL A 82 18.64 28.11 16.57
C VAL A 82 17.89 29.37 16.90
N GLN A 83 17.72 30.26 15.92
CA GLN A 83 16.90 31.46 16.13
C GLN A 83 15.48 31.09 16.54
N ASN A 84 14.82 32.03 17.23
CA ASN A 84 13.48 31.84 17.74
C ASN A 84 12.55 31.32 16.64
N ILE A 85 11.84 30.23 16.93
CA ILE A 85 10.91 29.58 16.01
C ILE A 85 9.80 30.54 15.52
N ALA A 86 9.50 31.59 16.29
CA ALA A 86 8.55 32.62 15.91
C ALA A 86 9.03 33.51 14.75
N ASP A 87 10.35 33.63 14.56
CA ASP A 87 10.96 34.50 13.56
C ASP A 87 11.37 33.74 12.28
N GLN A 88 11.06 32.44 12.21
CA GLN A 88 11.44 31.57 11.11
C GLN A 88 10.22 30.98 10.38
N GLN A 89 10.35 30.84 9.05
CA GLN A 89 9.42 30.08 8.22
C GLN A 89 9.77 28.59 8.24
N TRP A 90 9.72 27.95 9.42
CA TRP A 90 10.17 26.57 9.64
C TRP A 90 9.34 25.52 8.87
N ALA A 91 8.15 25.85 8.39
CA ALA A 91 7.36 25.04 7.45
C ALA A 91 7.09 25.77 6.14
N GLY A 92 8.02 26.65 5.73
CA GLY A 92 7.84 27.54 4.59
C GLY A 92 6.51 28.28 4.68
N ARG A 93 5.77 28.36 3.57
CA ARG A 93 4.48 29.06 3.46
C ARG A 93 3.38 28.59 4.42
N TYR A 94 3.53 27.44 5.07
CA TYR A 94 2.50 26.91 5.99
C TYR A 94 2.68 27.32 7.44
N THR A 95 3.81 27.96 7.78
CA THR A 95 4.16 28.35 9.15
C THR A 95 3.02 29.11 9.83
N ASP A 96 2.48 30.13 9.17
CA ASP A 96 1.42 30.99 9.74
C ASP A 96 0.11 30.24 9.96
N ILE A 97 -0.29 29.37 9.02
CA ILE A 97 -1.51 28.56 9.14
C ILE A 97 -1.40 27.60 10.33
N ILE A 98 -0.23 26.97 10.50
CA ILE A 98 -0.01 26.04 11.62
C ILE A 98 0.00 26.81 12.95
N ALA A 99 0.70 27.95 13.02
CA ALA A 99 0.74 28.79 14.22
C ALA A 99 -0.66 29.28 14.63
N GLN A 100 -1.49 29.69 13.67
CA GLN A 100 -2.88 30.08 13.92
C GLN A 100 -3.74 28.90 14.39
N CYS A 101 -3.54 27.69 13.85
CA CYS A 101 -4.25 26.50 14.32
C CYS A 101 -3.85 26.09 15.75
N ILE A 102 -2.58 26.26 16.12
CA ILE A 102 -2.10 25.96 17.49
C ILE A 102 -2.64 26.97 18.50
N THR A 103 -2.61 28.27 18.15
CA THR A 103 -3.05 29.36 19.02
C THR A 103 -4.58 29.39 19.16
N ASN A 104 -5.32 29.19 18.07
CA ASN A 104 -6.78 29.13 18.07
C ASN A 104 -7.29 27.69 17.91
N LYS A 105 -7.53 27.04 19.05
CA LYS A 105 -7.99 25.64 19.16
C LYS A 105 -9.35 25.33 18.50
N ARG A 106 -10.09 26.33 18.01
CA ARG A 106 -11.34 26.14 17.27
C ARG A 106 -11.12 25.95 15.77
N LEU A 107 -9.93 26.28 15.27
CA LEU A 107 -9.62 26.22 13.84
C LEU A 107 -9.13 24.84 13.42
N TRP A 108 -9.46 24.50 12.19
CA TRP A 108 -9.09 23.26 11.52
C TRP A 108 -8.20 23.58 10.33
N ILE A 109 -7.17 22.77 10.12
CA ILE A 109 -6.42 22.74 8.87
C ILE A 109 -7.13 21.75 7.95
N GLY A 110 -7.67 22.25 6.83
CA GLY A 110 -8.21 21.45 5.75
C GLY A 110 -7.18 21.30 4.64
N ILE A 111 -6.83 20.06 4.31
CA ILE A 111 -5.89 19.73 3.24
C ILE A 111 -6.65 19.07 2.09
N ASN A 112 -6.56 19.65 0.90
CA ASN A 112 -7.01 19.00 -0.31
C ASN A 112 -5.90 18.11 -0.85
N VAL A 113 -6.01 16.81 -0.63
CA VAL A 113 -4.96 15.85 -1.01
C VAL A 113 -4.76 15.78 -2.54
N LYS A 114 -5.77 16.16 -3.35
CA LYS A 114 -5.65 16.15 -4.81
C LYS A 114 -4.87 17.34 -5.36
N THR A 115 -5.08 18.52 -4.79
CA THR A 115 -4.47 19.77 -5.28
C THR A 115 -3.31 20.26 -4.41
N GLY A 116 -3.10 19.64 -3.25
CA GLY A 116 -2.14 20.06 -2.24
C GLY A 116 -2.49 21.39 -1.55
N THR A 117 -3.67 21.96 -1.80
CA THR A 117 -4.07 23.21 -1.17
C THR A 117 -4.39 23.01 0.31
N VAL A 118 -4.01 24.00 1.11
CA VAL A 118 -4.17 24.00 2.56
C VAL A 118 -4.92 25.26 2.95
N GLU A 119 -6.03 25.09 3.67
CA GLU A 119 -6.84 26.21 4.16
C GLU A 119 -7.16 26.07 5.65
N LEU A 120 -7.33 27.20 6.31
CA LEU A 120 -7.72 27.28 7.72
C LEU A 120 -9.24 27.49 7.81
N LEU A 121 -9.93 26.64 8.56
CA LEU A 121 -11.39 26.54 8.58
C LEU A 121 -11.94 26.61 10.00
N THR A 122 -13.14 27.15 10.16
CA THR A 122 -13.86 27.18 11.45
C THR A 122 -14.71 25.93 11.68
N SER A 123 -14.94 25.12 10.65
CA SER A 123 -15.70 23.87 10.70
C SER A 123 -15.13 22.82 9.74
N PRO A 124 -15.29 21.52 10.04
CA PRO A 124 -14.77 20.44 9.20
C PRO A 124 -15.56 20.30 7.89
N LYS A 125 -14.85 20.10 6.77
CA LYS A 125 -15.43 19.76 5.47
C LYS A 125 -15.18 18.28 5.16
N SER A 126 -16.19 17.57 4.66
CA SER A 126 -16.11 16.13 4.38
C SER A 126 -15.06 15.78 3.32
N GLU A 127 -14.90 16.64 2.31
CA GLU A 127 -14.04 16.41 1.14
C GLU A 127 -12.54 16.64 1.38
N LEU A 128 -12.18 17.23 2.52
CA LEU A 128 -10.81 17.53 2.89
C LEU A 128 -10.29 16.54 3.93
N LEU A 129 -8.96 16.41 3.99
CA LEU A 129 -8.29 15.85 5.14
C LEU A 129 -8.26 16.93 6.22
N MET A 130 -9.01 16.72 7.30
CA MET A 130 -9.19 17.68 8.37
C MET A 130 -8.30 17.32 9.56
N VAL A 131 -7.47 18.27 9.99
CA VAL A 131 -6.61 18.13 11.18
C VAL A 131 -6.80 19.34 12.09
N ARG A 132 -6.76 19.13 13.40
CA ARG A 132 -6.89 20.19 14.41
C ARG A 132 -5.84 19.98 15.51
N SER A 133 -5.37 21.08 16.09
CA SER A 133 -4.52 21.04 17.28
C SER A 133 -5.34 20.65 18.52
N GLU A 134 -5.18 19.41 18.98
CA GLU A 134 -5.75 18.94 20.25
C GLU A 134 -4.92 19.38 21.44
N THR A 135 -5.51 19.45 22.64
CA THR A 135 -4.79 19.86 23.85
C THR A 135 -3.66 18.87 24.19
N PRO A 136 -2.57 19.29 24.87
CA PRO A 136 -1.49 18.38 25.23
C PRO A 136 -1.97 17.15 26.00
N ILE A 137 -2.95 17.35 26.87
CA ILE A 137 -3.54 16.31 27.70
C ILE A 137 -4.43 15.36 26.89
N GLU A 138 -5.17 15.87 25.89
CA GLU A 138 -5.93 15.02 24.95
C GLU A 138 -4.99 14.12 24.14
N ILE A 139 -3.90 14.68 23.61
CA ILE A 139 -2.89 13.93 22.88
C ILE A 139 -2.25 12.87 23.79
N TRP A 140 -1.81 13.27 24.98
CA TRP A 140 -1.21 12.37 25.96
C TRP A 140 -2.14 11.21 26.32
N ASN A 141 -3.41 11.48 26.58
CA ASN A 141 -4.39 10.45 26.98
C ASN A 141 -4.71 9.44 25.87
N ARG A 142 -4.43 9.77 24.61
CA ARG A 142 -4.61 8.87 23.46
C ARG A 142 -3.40 8.00 23.17
N LEU A 143 -2.23 8.32 23.74
CA LEU A 143 -1.02 7.52 23.54
C LEU A 143 -1.17 6.14 24.21
N PRO A 144 -0.66 5.07 23.58
CA PRO A 144 -0.57 3.75 24.21
C PRO A 144 0.14 3.84 25.57
N GLN A 145 -0.25 2.97 26.51
CA GLN A 145 0.31 2.98 27.86
C GLN A 145 1.82 2.79 27.87
N GLU A 146 2.35 1.87 27.06
CA GLU A 146 3.80 1.63 26.94
C GLU A 146 4.53 2.86 26.40
N THR A 147 4.00 3.53 25.38
CA THR A 147 4.55 4.78 24.85
C THR A 147 4.57 5.88 25.91
N ARG A 148 3.50 6.04 26.70
CA ARG A 148 3.47 7.01 27.80
C ARG A 148 4.51 6.71 28.87
N ALA A 149 4.65 5.44 29.25
CA ALA A 149 5.62 5.01 30.25
C ALA A 149 7.06 5.27 29.78
N TYR A 150 7.38 4.92 28.52
CA TYR A 150 8.68 5.20 27.91
C TYR A 150 8.98 6.70 27.84
N LEU A 151 8.05 7.52 27.31
CA LEU A 151 8.23 8.97 27.24
C LEU A 151 8.43 9.58 28.63
N THR A 152 7.72 9.09 29.65
CA THR A 152 7.90 9.54 31.04
C THR A 152 9.30 9.20 31.55
N GLY A 153 9.78 7.98 31.28
CA GLY A 153 11.14 7.55 31.64
C GLY A 153 12.23 8.38 30.96
N GLN A 154 12.12 8.60 29.64
CA GLN A 154 13.05 9.44 28.89
C GLN A 154 13.05 10.89 29.40
N LEU A 155 11.88 11.39 29.77
CA LEU A 155 11.74 12.71 30.37
C LEU A 155 12.41 12.82 31.73
N ASP A 156 12.24 11.83 32.60
CA ASP A 156 12.91 11.79 33.90
C ASP A 156 14.44 11.73 33.74
N VAL A 157 14.94 11.01 32.73
CA VAL A 157 16.37 11.00 32.38
C VAL A 157 16.83 12.37 31.88
N LEU A 158 16.08 13.00 30.97
CA LEU A 158 16.39 14.32 30.41
C LEU A 158 16.43 15.41 31.49
N ILE A 159 15.50 15.36 32.45
CA ILE A 159 15.47 16.27 33.61
C ILE A 159 16.68 16.04 34.52
N ARG A 160 17.11 14.78 34.72
CA ARG A 160 18.24 14.43 35.59
C ARG A 160 19.61 14.69 34.94
N ASN A 161 19.75 14.49 33.62
CA ASN A 161 21.01 14.61 32.88
C ASN A 161 21.26 16.02 32.33
N SER A 162 21.06 17.02 33.18
CA SER A 162 21.13 18.47 32.90
C SER A 162 22.41 19.03 32.27
N LYS A 163 23.41 18.19 31.95
CA LYS A 163 24.62 18.57 31.22
C LYS A 163 24.47 18.58 29.69
N GLY A 164 23.45 17.94 29.12
CA GLY A 164 23.30 17.81 27.65
C GLY A 164 22.33 18.79 26.97
N CYS A 165 21.35 19.35 27.70
CA CYS A 165 20.45 20.37 27.17
C CYS A 165 20.25 21.46 28.22
N TYR A 166 21.12 22.48 28.19
CA TYR A 166 21.21 23.54 29.20
C TYR A 166 19.89 24.32 29.41
N LEU A 167 19.00 24.32 28.40
CA LEU A 167 17.69 24.97 28.43
C LEU A 167 16.64 24.22 29.25
N MET A 168 16.61 22.89 29.22
CA MET A 168 15.52 22.10 29.82
C MET A 168 15.76 21.73 31.28
N SER A 169 17.00 21.80 31.75
CA SER A 169 17.37 21.44 33.13
C SER A 169 16.94 22.43 34.20
N LYS A 170 16.68 23.68 33.80
CA LYS A 170 16.21 24.76 34.67
C LYS A 170 14.67 24.86 34.72
N LEU A 171 13.98 24.09 33.89
CA LEU A 171 12.53 24.13 33.77
C LEU A 171 11.88 23.16 34.76
N GLU A 172 10.79 23.61 35.40
CA GLU A 172 9.94 22.69 36.15
C GLU A 172 9.46 21.57 35.23
N ARG A 173 9.33 20.35 35.77
CA ARG A 173 8.85 19.16 35.05
C ARG A 173 7.65 19.48 34.14
N LYS A 174 6.68 20.24 34.66
CA LYS A 174 5.48 20.68 33.94
C LYS A 174 5.78 21.53 32.69
N MET A 175 6.77 22.42 32.76
CA MET A 175 7.19 23.26 31.63
C MET A 175 7.89 22.44 30.54
N VAL A 176 8.68 21.43 30.90
CA VAL A 176 9.30 20.50 29.94
C VAL A 176 8.22 19.72 29.18
N TYR A 177 7.22 19.19 29.87
CA TYR A 177 6.07 18.52 29.24
C TYR A 177 5.31 19.44 28.27
N GLN A 178 5.05 20.68 28.68
CA GLN A 178 4.38 21.67 27.82
C GLN A 178 5.20 21.98 26.57
N SER A 179 6.51 22.15 26.72
CA SER A 179 7.44 22.44 25.62
C SER A 179 7.51 21.28 24.62
N LEU A 180 7.67 20.04 25.09
CA LEU A 180 7.68 18.87 24.21
C LEU A 180 6.35 18.69 23.50
N THR A 181 5.24 18.88 24.19
CA THR A 181 3.94 18.72 23.53
C THR A 181 3.72 19.80 22.48
N TYR A 182 4.22 21.02 22.72
CA TYR A 182 4.20 22.09 21.75
C TYR A 182 5.02 21.73 20.49
N ILE A 183 6.26 21.24 20.66
CA ILE A 183 7.11 20.78 19.56
C ILE A 183 6.44 19.62 18.79
N LEU A 184 5.89 18.63 19.47
CA LEU A 184 5.19 17.51 18.83
C LEU A 184 3.99 17.97 17.99
N ARG A 185 3.22 18.95 18.47
CA ARG A 185 2.11 19.53 17.70
C ARG A 185 2.60 20.24 16.45
N ILE A 186 3.70 20.99 16.53
CA ILE A 186 4.33 21.60 15.36
C ILE A 186 4.68 20.50 14.36
N ILE A 187 5.41 19.46 14.79
CA ILE A 187 5.82 18.35 13.92
C ILE A 187 4.60 17.71 13.24
N ILE A 188 3.58 17.33 14.00
CA ILE A 188 2.40 16.62 13.47
C ILE A 188 1.62 17.49 12.48
N LEU A 189 1.34 18.75 12.83
CA LEU A 189 0.59 19.65 11.96
C LEU A 189 1.39 20.01 10.69
N SER A 190 2.71 20.12 10.80
CA SER A 190 3.60 20.30 9.64
C SER A 190 3.51 19.13 8.69
N HIS A 191 3.66 17.90 9.20
CA HIS A 191 3.56 16.71 8.37
C HIS A 191 2.20 16.62 7.70
N ALA A 192 1.12 16.98 8.41
CA ALA A 192 -0.22 17.01 7.82
C ALA A 192 -0.30 17.94 6.59
N VAL A 193 0.21 19.17 6.68
CA VAL A 193 0.17 20.12 5.55
C VAL A 193 1.10 19.70 4.41
N PHE A 194 2.18 18.97 4.69
CA PHE A 194 3.11 18.49 3.66
C PHE A 194 2.57 17.30 2.87
N VAL A 195 1.59 16.55 3.39
CA VAL A 195 1.01 15.36 2.71
C VAL A 195 0.58 15.68 1.27
N GLY A 196 -0.02 16.84 1.03
CA GLY A 196 -0.46 17.22 -0.31
C GLY A 196 0.69 17.33 -1.31
N GLY A 197 1.77 18.02 -0.94
CA GLY A 197 2.97 18.13 -1.78
C GLY A 197 3.70 16.80 -1.96
N LEU A 198 3.80 16.01 -0.89
CA LEU A 198 4.39 14.67 -0.95
C LEU A 198 3.64 13.77 -1.93
N MET A 199 2.30 13.79 -1.90
CA MET A 199 1.46 13.00 -2.81
C MET A 199 1.57 13.46 -4.26
N ALA A 200 1.69 14.76 -4.51
CA ALA A 200 1.89 15.30 -5.85
C ALA A 200 3.26 14.87 -6.43
N ASN A 201 4.33 15.02 -5.64
CA ASN A 201 5.67 14.60 -6.07
C ASN A 201 5.74 13.09 -6.29
N LEU A 202 5.10 12.30 -5.43
CA LEU A 202 5.00 10.85 -5.60
C LEU A 202 4.20 10.50 -6.87
N TYR A 203 3.11 11.22 -7.16
CA TYR A 203 2.37 11.05 -8.39
C TYR A 203 3.25 11.30 -9.62
N ASP A 204 4.00 12.40 -9.66
CA ASP A 204 4.91 12.70 -10.76
C ASP A 204 6.01 11.64 -10.89
N TYR A 205 6.54 11.17 -9.76
CA TYR A 205 7.56 10.10 -9.71
C TYR A 205 7.03 8.78 -10.31
N VAL A 206 5.80 8.39 -9.96
CA VAL A 206 5.22 7.12 -10.43
C VAL A 206 4.65 7.24 -11.84
N MET A 207 3.86 8.27 -12.13
CA MET A 207 3.05 8.34 -13.34
C MET A 207 3.78 9.01 -14.50
N GLU A 208 4.48 10.10 -14.24
CA GLU A 208 5.16 10.88 -15.28
C GLU A 208 6.55 10.32 -15.57
N LYS A 209 7.35 10.11 -14.52
CA LYS A 209 8.72 9.57 -14.65
C LYS A 209 8.75 8.05 -14.87
N LYS A 210 7.70 7.34 -14.45
CA LYS A 210 7.57 5.86 -14.59
C LYS A 210 8.75 5.10 -14.01
N GLU A 211 9.25 5.57 -12.88
CA GLU A 211 10.44 5.02 -12.23
C GLU A 211 10.24 3.58 -11.79
N THR A 212 11.13 2.69 -12.24
CA THR A 212 11.06 1.23 -12.01
C THR A 212 10.92 0.87 -10.54
N LEU A 213 11.62 1.58 -9.64
CA LEU A 213 11.60 1.31 -8.21
C LEU A 213 10.19 1.41 -7.61
N ALA A 214 9.41 2.43 -7.99
CA ALA A 214 8.06 2.62 -7.47
C ALA A 214 7.10 1.49 -7.90
N TYR A 215 7.24 1.03 -9.14
CA TYR A 215 6.45 -0.09 -9.67
C TYR A 215 6.82 -1.40 -8.96
N CYS A 216 8.12 -1.65 -8.76
CA CYS A 216 8.59 -2.79 -7.96
C CYS A 216 8.04 -2.75 -6.54
N MET A 217 8.10 -1.60 -5.86
CA MET A 217 7.58 -1.44 -4.51
C MET A 217 6.06 -1.68 -4.44
N TYR A 218 5.29 -1.11 -5.37
CA TYR A 218 3.84 -1.34 -5.42
C TYR A 218 3.55 -2.83 -5.59
N TYR A 219 4.18 -3.48 -6.58
CA TYR A 219 3.95 -4.89 -6.84
C TYR A 219 4.30 -5.75 -5.62
N PHE A 220 5.46 -5.49 -5.01
CA PHE A 220 5.94 -6.17 -3.82
C PHE A 220 4.96 -6.06 -2.65
N VAL A 221 4.52 -4.84 -2.33
CA VAL A 221 3.61 -4.57 -1.21
C VAL A 221 2.22 -5.16 -1.43
N VAL A 222 1.69 -5.08 -2.66
CA VAL A 222 0.29 -5.42 -2.95
C VAL A 222 0.10 -6.90 -3.30
N PHE A 223 1.03 -7.50 -4.04
CA PHE A 223 0.87 -8.84 -4.62
C PHE A 223 1.84 -9.88 -4.10
N ASP A 224 3.00 -9.48 -3.55
CA ASP A 224 4.07 -10.41 -3.15
C ASP A 224 4.32 -10.41 -1.64
N HIS A 225 3.24 -10.23 -0.87
CA HIS A 225 3.27 -10.29 0.60
C HIS A 225 4.32 -9.37 1.22
N GLY A 226 4.59 -8.22 0.58
CA GLY A 226 5.72 -7.38 0.90
C GLY A 226 5.67 -6.82 2.33
N LEU A 227 4.47 -6.59 2.89
CA LEU A 227 4.33 -6.08 4.25
C LEU A 227 4.70 -7.13 5.31
N SER A 228 4.30 -8.39 5.13
CA SER A 228 4.71 -9.47 6.03
C SER A 228 6.18 -9.85 5.86
N ARG A 229 6.71 -9.80 4.63
CA ARG A 229 8.15 -9.92 4.37
C ARG A 229 8.96 -8.80 5.04
N MET A 230 8.49 -7.55 5.00
CA MET A 230 9.14 -6.45 5.72
C MET A 230 9.13 -6.66 7.24
N ALA A 231 8.06 -7.23 7.81
CA ALA A 231 8.04 -7.57 9.23
C ALA A 231 9.09 -8.65 9.58
N LYS A 232 9.28 -9.66 8.74
CA LYS A 232 10.38 -10.65 8.87
C LYS A 232 11.76 -9.98 8.78
N LEU A 233 11.94 -9.03 7.87
CA LEU A 233 13.20 -8.29 7.75
C LEU A 233 13.48 -7.44 9.02
N LEU A 234 12.46 -6.79 9.58
CA LEU A 234 12.58 -6.09 10.86
C LEU A 234 12.97 -7.06 11.99
N ASP A 235 12.41 -8.26 12.02
CA ASP A 235 12.81 -9.31 12.97
C ASP A 235 14.29 -9.72 12.83
N CYS A 236 14.77 -9.92 11.60
CA CYS A 236 16.18 -10.22 11.37
C CYS A 236 17.09 -9.09 11.86
N LEU A 237 16.71 -7.82 11.64
CA LEU A 237 17.47 -6.68 12.12
C LEU A 237 17.49 -6.60 13.65
N LEU A 238 16.37 -6.93 14.31
CA LEU A 238 16.30 -7.01 15.78
C LEU A 238 17.27 -8.04 16.34
N ASN A 239 17.34 -9.22 15.73
CA ASN A 239 18.19 -10.30 16.23
C ASN A 239 19.69 -10.04 16.01
N ASN A 240 20.04 -9.04 15.19
CA ASN A 240 21.42 -8.73 14.82
C ASN A 240 21.97 -7.45 15.46
N GLY A 241 21.16 -6.69 16.21
CA GLY A 241 21.54 -5.41 16.82
C GLY A 241 21.34 -5.38 18.33
N GLU A 242 22.02 -4.45 19.01
CA GLU A 242 21.60 -4.03 20.35
C GLU A 242 20.37 -3.15 20.21
N VAL A 243 19.20 -3.69 20.58
CA VAL A 243 17.92 -2.99 20.46
C VAL A 243 17.49 -2.52 21.83
N ASP A 244 17.34 -1.21 22.01
CA ASP A 244 16.88 -0.66 23.27
C ASP A 244 15.34 -0.74 23.41
N ASN A 245 14.83 -0.38 24.58
CA ASN A 245 13.38 -0.42 24.83
C ASN A 245 12.59 0.58 23.94
N GLY A 246 13.20 1.69 23.55
CA GLY A 246 12.61 2.67 22.64
C GLY A 246 12.49 2.14 21.22
N ASP A 247 13.56 1.52 20.72
CA ASP A 247 13.61 0.86 19.41
C ASP A 247 12.54 -0.24 19.33
N MET A 248 12.41 -1.06 20.38
CA MET A 248 11.37 -2.08 20.45
C MET A 248 9.95 -1.50 20.40
N ILE A 249 9.68 -0.37 21.07
CA ILE A 249 8.35 0.29 21.03
C ILE A 249 8.06 0.80 19.63
N LEU A 250 9.04 1.38 18.95
CA LEU A 250 8.90 1.87 17.58
C LEU A 250 8.62 0.71 16.62
N ILE A 251 9.36 -0.39 16.73
CA ILE A 251 9.20 -1.56 15.87
C ILE A 251 7.84 -2.23 16.09
N LYS A 252 7.41 -2.42 17.34
CA LYS A 252 6.05 -2.92 17.65
C LYS A 252 4.98 -2.04 17.03
N SER A 253 5.13 -0.72 17.12
CA SER A 253 4.18 0.23 16.53
C SER A 253 4.14 0.12 15.00
N CYS A 254 5.30 -0.03 14.35
CA CYS A 254 5.39 -0.27 12.91
C CYS A 254 4.73 -1.58 12.51
N VAL A 255 5.05 -2.70 13.18
CA VAL A 255 4.48 -4.01 12.91
C VAL A 255 2.95 -4.00 13.07
N ALA A 256 2.44 -3.40 14.14
CA ALA A 256 0.99 -3.26 14.35
C ALA A 256 0.31 -2.46 13.23
N ALA A 257 0.96 -1.40 12.73
CA ALA A 257 0.48 -0.63 11.60
C ALA A 257 0.50 -1.44 10.29
N LEU A 258 1.59 -2.18 10.01
CA LEU A 258 1.69 -3.06 8.84
C LEU A 258 0.57 -4.10 8.83
N VAL A 259 0.32 -4.78 9.95
CA VAL A 259 -0.77 -5.75 10.09
C VAL A 259 -2.12 -5.09 9.87
N THR A 260 -2.38 -3.99 10.54
CA THR A 260 -3.69 -3.30 10.46
C THR A 260 -3.98 -2.83 9.04
N GLN A 261 -3.03 -2.11 8.44
CA GLN A 261 -3.20 -1.53 7.12
C GLN A 261 -3.24 -2.61 6.02
N SER A 262 -2.44 -3.67 6.11
CA SER A 262 -2.45 -4.74 5.11
C SER A 262 -3.79 -5.49 5.04
N ILE A 263 -4.41 -5.77 6.20
CA ILE A 263 -5.73 -6.41 6.27
C ILE A 263 -6.82 -5.44 5.79
N GLU A 264 -6.73 -4.15 6.16
CA GLU A 264 -7.65 -3.11 5.68
C GLU A 264 -7.56 -2.92 4.17
N MET A 265 -6.35 -2.94 3.59
CA MET A 265 -6.13 -2.84 2.14
C MET A 265 -6.46 -4.13 1.38
N GLY A 266 -6.59 -5.26 2.08
CA GLY A 266 -6.80 -6.58 1.51
C GLY A 266 -5.57 -7.12 0.77
N THR A 267 -4.36 -6.65 1.12
CA THR A 267 -3.09 -7.13 0.55
C THR A 267 -2.57 -8.37 1.29
N GLU A 268 -2.96 -8.54 2.55
CA GLU A 268 -2.62 -9.71 3.36
C GLU A 268 -3.88 -10.36 3.95
N SER A 269 -3.72 -11.59 4.43
CA SER A 269 -4.77 -12.32 5.16
C SER A 269 -4.33 -12.58 6.60
N LYS A 270 -5.29 -12.87 7.50
CA LYS A 270 -4.95 -13.20 8.89
C LYS A 270 -4.06 -14.45 8.96
N ALA A 271 -4.43 -15.51 8.22
CA ALA A 271 -3.64 -16.73 8.14
C ALA A 271 -2.25 -16.49 7.53
N GLY A 272 -2.15 -15.64 6.50
CA GLY A 272 -0.86 -15.27 5.91
C GLY A 272 0.06 -14.55 6.91
N TRP A 273 -0.50 -13.69 7.76
CA TRP A 273 0.27 -13.08 8.85
C TRP A 273 0.68 -14.08 9.93
N GLU A 274 -0.23 -14.98 10.33
CA GLU A 274 0.06 -16.03 11.32
C GLU A 274 1.24 -16.92 10.87
N ASP A 275 1.23 -17.36 9.62
CA ASP A 275 2.32 -18.12 9.00
C ASP A 275 3.61 -17.30 8.90
N ALA A 276 3.52 -16.03 8.49
CA ALA A 276 4.69 -15.18 8.32
C ALA A 276 5.44 -14.92 9.64
N VAL A 277 4.77 -14.85 10.79
CA VAL A 277 5.46 -14.54 12.05
C VAL A 277 5.70 -15.74 12.96
N GLU A 278 5.35 -16.95 12.53
CA GLU A 278 5.50 -18.16 13.34
C GLU A 278 6.93 -18.36 13.89
N THR A 279 7.94 -17.99 13.09
CA THR A 279 9.37 -18.13 13.45
C THR A 279 10.02 -16.83 13.93
N CYS A 280 9.27 -15.72 13.99
CA CYS A 280 9.80 -14.43 14.45
C CYS A 280 9.98 -14.41 15.97
N ASN A 281 10.71 -13.39 16.45
CA ASN A 281 10.87 -13.08 17.86
C ASN A 281 9.51 -13.05 18.59
N PRO A 282 9.40 -13.62 19.81
CA PRO A 282 8.15 -13.64 20.58
C PRO A 282 7.49 -12.28 20.75
N GLU A 283 8.25 -11.18 20.80
CA GLU A 283 7.71 -9.82 20.92
C GLU A 283 7.01 -9.36 19.63
N ILE A 284 7.56 -9.68 18.46
CA ILE A 284 6.90 -9.43 17.16
C ILE A 284 5.67 -10.32 17.02
N TRP A 285 5.81 -11.62 17.30
CA TRP A 285 4.71 -12.57 17.19
C TRP A 285 3.51 -12.14 18.05
N LYS A 286 3.74 -11.77 19.33
CA LYS A 286 2.69 -11.28 20.23
C LYS A 286 2.00 -10.03 19.68
N GLU A 287 2.77 -9.07 19.17
CA GLU A 287 2.23 -7.83 18.64
C GLU A 287 1.36 -8.07 17.39
N VAL A 288 1.81 -8.93 16.47
CA VAL A 288 1.00 -9.32 15.30
C VAL A 288 -0.29 -10.00 15.73
N MET A 289 -0.23 -10.98 16.65
CA MET A 289 -1.43 -11.67 17.13
C MET A 289 -2.41 -10.71 17.81
N PHE A 290 -1.91 -9.73 18.55
CA PHE A 290 -2.73 -8.69 19.17
C PHE A 290 -3.40 -7.78 18.15
N ALA A 291 -2.65 -7.30 17.15
CA ALA A 291 -3.18 -6.50 16.04
C ALA A 291 -4.25 -7.28 15.26
N LEU A 292 -3.98 -8.54 14.90
CA LEU A 292 -4.93 -9.41 14.18
C LEU A 292 -6.25 -9.61 14.92
N ARG A 293 -6.23 -9.70 16.26
CA ARG A 293 -7.45 -9.80 17.08
C ARG A 293 -8.31 -8.54 17.01
N LYS A 294 -7.69 -7.37 16.91
CA LYS A 294 -8.39 -6.07 16.85
C LYS A 294 -8.97 -5.76 15.47
N VAL A 295 -8.34 -6.24 14.40
CA VAL A 295 -8.80 -5.95 13.04
C VAL A 295 -10.04 -6.79 12.70
N LYS A 296 -11.12 -6.10 12.32
CA LYS A 296 -12.31 -6.75 11.74
C LYS A 296 -11.93 -7.26 10.36
N GLY A 297 -11.90 -8.59 10.18
CA GLY A 297 -11.60 -9.18 8.87
C GLY A 297 -12.66 -8.76 7.86
N ARG A 298 -12.23 -8.33 6.66
CA ARG A 298 -13.16 -8.17 5.54
C ARG A 298 -13.66 -9.56 5.13
N ARG A 299 -14.86 -9.94 5.58
CA ARG A 299 -15.58 -11.14 5.11
C ARG A 299 -16.08 -10.88 3.69
N GLY A 300 -15.17 -10.95 2.73
CA GLY A 300 -15.44 -10.77 1.32
C GLY A 300 -14.42 -11.54 0.50
N ASN A 301 -14.90 -12.26 -0.51
CA ASN A 301 -14.05 -13.05 -1.38
C ASN A 301 -13.03 -12.12 -2.06
N ARG A 302 -11.73 -12.33 -1.83
CA ARG A 302 -10.66 -11.53 -2.45
C ARG A 302 -10.83 -11.65 -3.97
N LYS A 303 -11.11 -10.52 -4.64
CA LYS A 303 -11.03 -10.43 -6.09
C LYS A 303 -9.55 -10.44 -6.44
N VAL A 304 -8.95 -11.63 -6.54
CA VAL A 304 -7.59 -11.77 -7.07
C VAL A 304 -7.67 -11.33 -8.53
N VAL A 305 -7.16 -10.13 -8.82
CA VAL A 305 -6.96 -9.65 -10.18
C VAL A 305 -5.78 -10.42 -10.72
N GLN A 306 -5.97 -11.15 -11.81
CA GLN A 306 -4.91 -11.89 -12.50
C GLN A 306 -4.84 -11.35 -13.92
N SER A 307 -3.64 -11.02 -14.40
CA SER A 307 -3.42 -10.68 -15.80
C SER A 307 -3.60 -11.92 -16.68
N LEU A 308 -3.71 -11.73 -18.00
CA LEU A 308 -3.76 -12.87 -18.92
C LEU A 308 -2.48 -13.72 -18.82
N ASP A 309 -1.32 -13.08 -18.61
CA ASP A 309 -0.04 -13.77 -18.44
C ASP A 309 0.05 -14.58 -17.14
N ASP A 310 -0.71 -14.23 -16.11
CA ASP A 310 -0.78 -14.99 -14.86
C ASP A 310 -1.70 -16.23 -14.98
N ILE A 311 -2.64 -16.19 -15.92
CA ILE A 311 -3.65 -17.23 -16.13
C ILE A 311 -3.16 -18.29 -17.14
N LEU A 312 -2.38 -17.87 -18.14
CA LEU A 312 -1.88 -18.72 -19.21
C LEU A 312 -0.71 -19.61 -18.75
N THR A 313 -0.71 -20.84 -19.26
CA THR A 313 0.38 -21.82 -19.14
C THR A 313 0.86 -22.21 -20.53
N GLY A 314 2.17 -22.36 -20.73
CA GLY A 314 2.75 -22.67 -22.05
C GLY A 314 3.36 -21.45 -22.74
N ASP A 315 3.37 -21.44 -24.07
CA ASP A 315 3.94 -20.35 -24.87
C ASP A 315 2.96 -19.16 -24.90
N LYS A 316 3.11 -18.29 -23.90
CA LYS A 316 2.21 -17.13 -23.71
C LYS A 316 2.15 -16.21 -24.94
N VAL A 317 3.21 -16.13 -25.76
CA VAL A 317 3.24 -15.22 -26.92
C VAL A 317 2.30 -15.75 -28.01
N HIS A 318 2.47 -17.01 -28.40
CA HIS A 318 1.65 -17.64 -29.43
C HIS A 318 0.19 -17.83 -28.98
N ILE A 319 -0.03 -18.19 -27.71
CA ILE A 319 -1.39 -18.29 -27.16
C ILE A 319 -2.09 -16.92 -27.22
N LYS A 320 -1.42 -15.83 -26.83
CA LYS A 320 -1.99 -14.46 -26.91
C LYS A 320 -2.33 -14.08 -28.35
N GLN A 321 -1.50 -14.45 -29.32
CA GLN A 321 -1.81 -14.22 -30.74
C GLN A 321 -3.03 -15.03 -31.20
N GLY A 322 -3.14 -16.30 -30.80
CA GLY A 322 -4.32 -17.11 -31.04
C GLY A 322 -5.59 -16.55 -30.40
N ILE A 323 -5.49 -15.99 -29.19
CA ILE A 323 -6.60 -15.30 -28.53
C ILE A 323 -7.04 -14.07 -29.35
N ARG A 324 -6.12 -13.27 -29.91
CA ARG A 324 -6.50 -12.13 -30.77
C ARG A 324 -7.29 -12.59 -31.99
N LEU A 325 -6.78 -13.61 -32.69
CA LEU A 325 -7.46 -14.20 -33.85
C LEU A 325 -8.86 -14.74 -33.48
N PHE A 326 -8.99 -15.38 -32.31
CA PHE A 326 -10.30 -15.83 -31.83
C PHE A 326 -11.29 -14.67 -31.66
N LEU A 327 -10.84 -13.58 -31.03
CA LEU A 327 -11.68 -12.43 -30.72
C LEU A 327 -12.06 -11.63 -31.97
N GLU A 328 -11.22 -11.66 -33.00
CA GLU A 328 -11.52 -11.11 -34.33
C GLU A 328 -12.58 -11.95 -35.06
N GLU A 329 -12.46 -13.29 -35.03
CA GLU A 329 -13.42 -14.19 -35.67
C GLU A 329 -14.76 -14.30 -34.93
N ASN A 330 -14.79 -14.07 -33.62
CA ASN A 330 -15.95 -14.34 -32.76
C ASN A 330 -16.33 -13.11 -31.93
N THR A 331 -17.17 -12.24 -32.49
CA THR A 331 -17.50 -10.93 -31.91
C THR A 331 -18.60 -10.96 -30.85
N GLU A 332 -19.35 -12.06 -30.72
CA GLU A 332 -20.42 -12.22 -29.72
C GLU A 332 -19.82 -12.44 -28.33
N ASP A 333 -20.29 -11.72 -27.30
CA ASP A 333 -19.81 -11.86 -25.90
C ASP A 333 -19.89 -13.30 -25.38
N ILE A 334 -20.90 -14.06 -25.81
CA ILE A 334 -21.08 -15.48 -25.47
C ILE A 334 -19.85 -16.34 -25.86
N SER A 335 -19.08 -15.91 -26.86
CA SER A 335 -17.90 -16.60 -27.38
C SER A 335 -16.77 -16.67 -26.36
N LEU A 336 -16.72 -15.75 -25.38
CA LEU A 336 -15.73 -15.81 -24.30
C LEU A 336 -15.89 -17.07 -23.43
N ALA A 337 -17.10 -17.60 -23.29
CA ALA A 337 -17.33 -18.88 -22.64
C ALA A 337 -16.67 -20.03 -23.41
N TYR A 338 -16.76 -19.98 -24.75
CA TYR A 338 -16.18 -20.98 -25.64
C TYR A 338 -14.67 -20.90 -25.66
N LEU A 339 -14.11 -19.67 -25.68
CA LEU A 339 -12.68 -19.44 -25.59
C LEU A 339 -12.09 -20.03 -24.30
N LEU A 340 -12.68 -19.72 -23.14
CA LEU A 340 -12.19 -20.26 -21.86
C LEU A 340 -12.24 -21.80 -21.86
N LYS A 341 -13.34 -22.39 -22.34
CA LYS A 341 -13.47 -23.85 -22.43
C LYS A 341 -12.43 -24.45 -23.38
N ALA A 342 -12.16 -23.79 -24.51
CA ALA A 342 -11.19 -24.25 -25.49
C ALA A 342 -9.76 -24.23 -24.93
N LEU A 343 -9.37 -23.15 -24.25
CA LEU A 343 -8.07 -22.99 -23.59
C LEU A 343 -7.89 -23.99 -22.44
N VAL A 344 -8.92 -24.23 -21.63
CA VAL A 344 -8.88 -25.25 -20.57
C VAL A 344 -8.73 -26.65 -21.15
N LYS A 345 -9.46 -26.96 -22.24
CA LYS A 345 -9.37 -28.25 -22.93
C LYS A 345 -7.99 -28.45 -23.59
N ALA A 346 -7.35 -27.39 -24.06
CA ALA A 346 -6.00 -27.40 -24.60
C ALA A 346 -4.89 -27.41 -23.53
N GLY A 347 -5.23 -27.29 -22.24
CA GLY A 347 -4.23 -27.23 -21.16
C GLY A 347 -3.49 -25.89 -21.04
N MET A 348 -3.97 -24.84 -21.72
CA MET A 348 -3.38 -23.49 -21.71
C MET A 348 -3.85 -22.64 -20.53
N VAL A 349 -4.92 -23.09 -19.86
CA VAL A 349 -5.47 -22.46 -18.66
C VAL A 349 -5.90 -23.57 -17.69
N LYS A 350 -5.61 -23.39 -16.39
CA LYS A 350 -6.06 -24.35 -15.36
C LYS A 350 -7.60 -24.36 -15.24
N ALA A 351 -8.20 -25.55 -15.13
CA ALA A 351 -9.65 -25.72 -14.98
C ALA A 351 -10.25 -25.06 -13.70
N SER A 352 -9.40 -24.74 -12.73
CA SER A 352 -9.77 -24.04 -11.48
C SER A 352 -10.00 -22.53 -11.67
N ILE A 353 -9.61 -21.96 -12.81
CA ILE A 353 -9.78 -20.52 -13.08
C ILE A 353 -11.27 -20.18 -13.17
N ARG A 354 -11.68 -19.17 -12.40
CA ARG A 354 -13.05 -18.65 -12.39
C ARG A 354 -13.30 -17.84 -13.65
N TYR A 355 -14.50 -17.96 -14.22
CA TYR A 355 -14.89 -17.23 -15.43
C TYR A 355 -14.66 -15.72 -15.31
N MET A 356 -15.06 -15.11 -14.19
CA MET A 356 -14.90 -13.66 -13.99
C MET A 356 -13.44 -13.22 -13.88
N THR A 357 -12.52 -14.10 -13.49
CA THR A 357 -11.08 -13.81 -13.52
C THR A 357 -10.59 -13.80 -14.96
N PHE A 358 -10.94 -14.81 -15.75
CA PHE A 358 -10.60 -14.89 -17.18
C PHE A 358 -11.20 -13.73 -18.00
N HIS A 359 -12.48 -13.44 -17.81
CA HIS A 359 -13.22 -12.40 -18.54
C HIS A 359 -12.53 -11.04 -18.41
N ARG A 360 -12.17 -10.64 -17.19
CA ARG A 360 -11.44 -9.38 -16.94
C ARG A 360 -10.05 -9.37 -17.58
N ALA A 361 -9.34 -10.49 -17.52
CA ALA A 361 -8.03 -10.61 -18.15
C ALA A 361 -8.11 -10.45 -19.68
N ILE A 362 -9.19 -10.93 -20.31
CA ILE A 362 -9.45 -10.74 -21.75
C ILE A 362 -9.84 -9.29 -22.07
N GLU A 363 -10.70 -8.66 -21.27
CA GLU A 363 -11.04 -7.23 -21.45
C GLU A 363 -9.80 -6.36 -21.43
N GLN A 364 -8.90 -6.62 -20.47
CA GLN A 364 -7.62 -5.92 -20.38
C GLN A 364 -6.71 -6.22 -21.57
N PHE A 365 -6.58 -7.48 -21.96
CA PHE A 365 -5.72 -7.88 -23.07
C PHE A 365 -6.15 -7.29 -24.42
N SER A 366 -7.46 -7.22 -24.65
CA SER A 366 -8.07 -6.73 -25.89
C SER A 366 -8.38 -5.23 -25.89
N GLN A 367 -8.31 -4.58 -24.72
CA GLN A 367 -8.74 -3.18 -24.52
C GLN A 367 -10.20 -2.95 -24.98
N ARG A 368 -11.06 -3.97 -24.81
CA ARG A 368 -12.47 -3.97 -25.20
C ARG A 368 -13.35 -4.46 -24.05
N HIS A 369 -14.51 -3.84 -23.89
CA HIS A 369 -15.52 -4.28 -22.93
C HIS A 369 -16.40 -5.38 -23.51
N TYR A 370 -16.72 -6.40 -22.70
CA TYR A 370 -17.61 -7.50 -23.04
C TYR A 370 -18.67 -7.69 -21.94
N GLY A 371 -19.92 -7.94 -22.29
CA GLY A 371 -20.94 -8.34 -21.32
C GLY A 371 -20.57 -9.66 -20.62
N HIS A 372 -20.72 -9.73 -19.29
CA HIS A 372 -20.26 -10.89 -18.52
C HIS A 372 -21.36 -11.90 -18.17
N ASP A 373 -22.62 -11.49 -18.00
CA ASP A 373 -23.67 -12.35 -17.42
C ASP A 373 -24.02 -13.54 -18.32
N ILE A 374 -24.23 -13.28 -19.61
CA ILE A 374 -24.57 -14.29 -20.62
C ILE A 374 -23.45 -15.33 -20.78
N PRO A 375 -22.19 -14.94 -21.06
CA PRO A 375 -21.12 -15.92 -21.18
C PRO A 375 -20.75 -16.59 -19.86
N GLN A 376 -20.89 -15.94 -18.71
CA GLN A 376 -20.66 -16.60 -17.42
C GLN A 376 -21.64 -17.75 -17.20
N LYS A 377 -22.94 -17.52 -17.46
CA LYS A 377 -23.96 -18.56 -17.39
C LYS A 377 -23.65 -19.67 -18.39
N ARG A 378 -23.31 -19.31 -19.64
CA ARG A 378 -22.97 -20.28 -20.68
C ARG A 378 -21.75 -21.13 -20.33
N TYR A 379 -20.73 -20.54 -19.72
CA TYR A 379 -19.56 -21.28 -19.25
C TYR A 379 -19.94 -22.29 -18.17
N GLY A 380 -20.80 -21.91 -17.22
CA GLY A 380 -21.34 -22.82 -16.21
C GLY A 380 -22.07 -24.02 -16.81
N GLU A 381 -22.80 -23.82 -17.91
CA GLU A 381 -23.48 -24.91 -18.63
C GLU A 381 -22.48 -25.87 -19.29
N ILE A 382 -21.42 -25.37 -19.93
CA ILE A 382 -20.50 -26.18 -20.75
C ILE A 382 -19.25 -26.67 -20.01
N LYS A 383 -18.97 -26.16 -18.80
CA LYS A 383 -17.74 -26.47 -18.05
C LYS A 383 -17.61 -27.96 -17.76
N ASP A 384 -18.70 -28.60 -17.35
CA ASP A 384 -18.70 -30.01 -16.92
C ASP A 384 -19.27 -30.96 -18.00
N MET A 385 -19.69 -30.43 -19.14
CA MET A 385 -20.17 -31.25 -20.25
C MET A 385 -19.00 -31.94 -20.97
N THR A 386 -19.04 -33.27 -21.01
CA THR A 386 -18.39 -34.06 -22.06
C THR A 386 -19.24 -33.92 -23.33
N LEU A 387 -18.73 -33.20 -24.33
CA LEU A 387 -19.43 -32.89 -25.59
C LEU A 387 -19.70 -34.14 -26.48
N ASN A 388 -19.65 -35.35 -25.91
CA ASN A 388 -19.81 -36.65 -26.57
C ASN A 388 -21.22 -37.24 -26.42
N SER A 389 -22.12 -36.61 -25.64
CA SER A 389 -23.53 -36.99 -25.55
C SER A 389 -24.37 -36.34 -26.68
N PRO A 390 -25.48 -36.95 -27.14
CA PRO A 390 -26.34 -36.37 -28.16
C PRO A 390 -26.85 -34.99 -27.71
N GLN A 391 -26.39 -33.95 -28.40
CA GLN A 391 -26.50 -32.57 -27.90
C GLN A 391 -27.90 -31.97 -28.11
N ARG A 392 -28.39 -31.30 -27.06
CA ARG A 392 -29.66 -30.56 -27.03
C ARG A 392 -29.56 -29.25 -27.85
N GLY A 393 -29.93 -29.26 -29.12
CA GLY A 393 -30.25 -28.06 -29.91
C GLY A 393 -29.09 -27.36 -30.64
N SER A 394 -29.42 -26.57 -31.66
CA SER A 394 -28.50 -25.92 -32.62
C SER A 394 -27.42 -25.04 -31.96
N SER A 395 -27.75 -24.37 -30.86
CA SER A 395 -26.82 -23.53 -30.09
C SER A 395 -25.65 -24.33 -29.50
N TYR A 396 -25.90 -25.54 -28.99
CA TYR A 396 -24.85 -26.40 -28.45
C TYR A 396 -23.96 -26.98 -29.55
N THR A 397 -24.51 -27.26 -30.73
CA THR A 397 -23.73 -27.66 -31.90
C THR A 397 -22.79 -26.56 -32.37
N LYS A 398 -23.22 -25.29 -32.39
CA LYS A 398 -22.35 -24.12 -32.68
C LYS A 398 -21.22 -24.03 -31.66
N ALA A 399 -21.55 -24.11 -30.37
CA ALA A 399 -20.56 -24.07 -29.28
C ALA A 399 -19.51 -25.19 -29.41
N LYS A 400 -19.95 -26.44 -29.65
CA LYS A 400 -19.03 -27.58 -29.84
C LYS A 400 -18.05 -27.33 -30.99
N ARG A 401 -18.55 -26.91 -32.16
CA ARG A 401 -17.68 -26.65 -33.33
C ARG A 401 -16.62 -25.59 -33.05
N ILE A 402 -17.00 -24.49 -32.40
CA ILE A 402 -16.05 -23.43 -32.04
C ILE A 402 -15.02 -23.95 -31.02
N ILE A 403 -15.47 -24.62 -29.96
CA ILE A 403 -14.58 -25.15 -28.92
C ILE A 403 -13.61 -26.17 -29.49
N ASP A 404 -14.08 -27.13 -30.30
CA ASP A 404 -13.22 -28.18 -30.85
C ASP A 404 -12.18 -27.61 -31.82
N ARG A 405 -12.58 -26.73 -32.75
CA ARG A 405 -11.66 -26.05 -33.68
C ARG A 405 -10.57 -25.27 -32.94
N TRP A 406 -10.96 -24.48 -31.95
CA TRP A 406 -10.01 -23.63 -31.24
C TRP A 406 -9.17 -24.39 -30.23
N SER A 407 -9.69 -25.45 -29.60
CA SER A 407 -8.85 -26.34 -28.80
C SER A 407 -7.77 -26.99 -29.63
N GLU A 408 -8.08 -27.50 -30.81
CA GLU A 408 -7.08 -28.08 -31.71
C GLU A 408 -6.06 -27.04 -32.17
N TYR A 409 -6.50 -25.81 -32.49
CA TYR A 409 -5.60 -24.71 -32.78
C TYR A 409 -4.61 -24.45 -31.64
N PHE A 410 -5.10 -24.33 -30.40
CA PHE A 410 -4.24 -24.06 -29.23
C PHE A 410 -3.35 -25.24 -28.86
N ILE A 411 -3.77 -26.49 -29.11
CA ILE A 411 -2.90 -27.67 -28.89
C ILE A 411 -1.74 -27.68 -29.88
N ASN A 412 -1.99 -27.27 -31.13
CA ASN A 412 -1.00 -27.31 -32.20
C ASN A 412 -0.08 -26.08 -32.25
N ASN A 413 -0.51 -24.94 -31.69
CA ASN A 413 0.17 -23.66 -31.83
C ASN A 413 0.40 -22.92 -30.49
N GLY A 414 0.09 -23.52 -29.33
CA GLY A 414 0.14 -22.88 -28.01
C GLY A 414 1.15 -23.48 -27.05
#